data_AF-A0A1I0XBT8-F1
#
_entry.id   AF-A0A1I0XBT8-F1
#
_cell.length_a   1.000
_cell.length_b   1.000
_cell.length_c   1.000
_cell.angle_alpha   90.00
_cell.angle_beta   90.00
_cell.angle_gamma   90.00
#
_symmetry.space_group_name_H-M   'P 1'
#
loop_
_entity.id
_entity.type
_entity.pdbx_description
1 polymer ?
#
loop_
_entity_poly.entity_id
_entity_poly.type
_entity_poly.pdbx_seq_one_letter_code
_entity_poly.pdbx_strand_id
1 'polypeptide(L)'
;MSAHLIIEDGQPWWWDSADIWVVPGNDPNGPPGAPIAGTTNYLWGRVHNTGNSASNGVRVDFYWADPSGQIAVGAATQIGSAFADLPPGATQEVLCLVPWIPVIVNGGHECLLAVAHGPGDINPLPDPLPNGYPFQPTLHEQIAQRNVTVVLAARRAQLLAITVAALPRAGKKVELQLDYGGELPARLLATVGLDRWQPAKEIRLEAGLARTPHCNGDGPGEQKLTLEVPRGQALAAYLNLRADALPARQYALLRVLETQDGKVMGGITYIVIDLDNKEQEHEQGQEQHSPEEQPS
;
A
#
# COMPACT_ATOMS: atom_id res chain seq x y z
N MET A 1 -13.43 29.03 15.46
CA MET A 1 -13.20 28.75 14.04
C MET A 1 -11.94 27.93 13.95
N SER A 2 -12.00 26.78 13.31
CA SER A 2 -10.89 25.83 13.21
C SER A 2 -10.89 25.19 11.82
N ALA A 3 -9.69 24.89 11.32
CA ALA A 3 -9.52 24.00 10.19
C ALA A 3 -9.79 22.57 10.65
N HIS A 4 -10.04 21.69 9.69
CA HIS A 4 -10.16 20.27 9.94
C HIS A 4 -9.58 19.51 8.75
N LEU A 5 -8.33 19.14 8.89
CA LEU A 5 -7.53 18.50 7.87
C LEU A 5 -7.85 17.01 7.83
N ILE A 6 -8.07 16.49 6.63
CA ILE A 6 -8.39 15.08 6.40
C ILE A 6 -7.60 14.59 5.19
N ILE A 7 -7.07 13.38 5.26
CA ILE A 7 -6.67 12.58 4.10
C ILE A 7 -7.60 11.37 4.11
N GLU A 8 -8.38 11.13 3.04
CA GLU A 8 -9.39 10.07 3.10
C GLU A 8 -8.75 8.68 3.19
N ASP A 9 -9.15 7.93 4.21
CA ASP A 9 -8.87 6.52 4.31
C ASP A 9 -9.68 5.68 3.31
N GLY A 10 -9.24 4.44 3.12
CA GLY A 10 -9.99 3.48 2.32
C GLY A 10 -11.33 3.08 2.95
N GLN A 11 -12.30 2.70 2.10
CA GLN A 11 -13.59 2.17 2.51
C GLN A 11 -13.91 0.89 1.73
N PRO A 12 -14.36 -0.21 2.38
CA PRO A 12 -14.61 -0.35 3.82
C PRO A 12 -13.32 -0.57 4.65
N TRP A 13 -12.17 -0.75 4.01
CA TRP A 13 -10.91 -1.03 4.67
C TRP A 13 -10.03 0.22 4.69
N TRP A 14 -9.74 0.75 5.88
CA TRP A 14 -9.05 2.03 6.03
C TRP A 14 -7.65 2.07 5.39
N TRP A 15 -6.97 0.93 5.26
CA TRP A 15 -5.68 0.82 4.57
C TRP A 15 -5.76 0.80 3.03
N ASP A 16 -6.95 0.88 2.45
CA ASP A 16 -7.17 0.91 0.99
C ASP A 16 -7.30 2.37 0.49
N SER A 17 -6.58 3.33 1.09
CA SER A 17 -6.70 4.76 0.73
C SER A 17 -6.39 5.02 -0.75
N ALA A 18 -7.32 5.70 -1.41
CA ALA A 18 -7.18 6.23 -2.77
C ALA A 18 -6.69 7.69 -2.80
N ASP A 19 -6.47 8.28 -1.62
CA ASP A 19 -5.93 9.64 -1.46
C ASP A 19 -4.41 9.65 -1.32
N ILE A 20 -3.79 8.47 -1.34
CA ILE A 20 -2.36 8.30 -1.54
C ILE A 20 -2.19 7.51 -2.83
N TRP A 21 -1.32 7.95 -3.74
CA TRP A 21 -0.99 7.17 -4.92
C TRP A 21 0.45 7.38 -5.39
N VAL A 22 0.90 6.45 -6.21
CA VAL A 22 2.23 6.44 -6.80
C VAL A 22 2.12 6.81 -8.27
N VAL A 23 3.06 7.61 -8.74
CA VAL A 23 3.32 7.83 -10.16
C VAL A 23 4.70 7.22 -10.47
N PRO A 24 4.77 6.04 -11.11
CA PRO A 24 6.03 5.39 -11.43
C PRO A 24 6.74 6.08 -12.61
N GLY A 25 8.07 6.05 -12.59
CA GLY A 25 8.92 6.63 -13.63
C GLY A 25 9.48 8.00 -13.28
N ASN A 26 10.12 8.63 -14.27
CA ASN A 26 10.87 9.88 -14.09
C ASN A 26 10.02 11.16 -14.27
N ASP A 27 8.77 11.03 -14.72
CA ASP A 27 7.84 12.15 -14.83
C ASP A 27 6.84 12.12 -13.66
N PRO A 28 6.93 13.07 -12.70
CA PRO A 28 5.99 13.11 -11.57
C PRO A 28 4.55 13.44 -11.97
N ASN A 29 4.31 13.90 -13.21
CA ASN A 29 2.97 14.16 -13.76
C ASN A 29 2.45 13.02 -14.65
N GLY A 30 3.18 11.89 -14.69
CA GLY A 30 2.73 10.68 -15.36
C GLY A 30 1.46 10.08 -14.76
N PRO A 31 0.91 9.02 -15.38
CA PRO A 31 -0.28 8.36 -14.86
C PRO A 31 0.00 7.65 -13.52
N PRO A 32 -0.99 7.58 -12.61
CA PRO A 32 -0.90 6.73 -11.43
C PRO A 32 -0.69 5.26 -11.80
N GLY A 33 0.05 4.53 -10.96
CA GLY A 33 0.36 3.12 -11.18
C GLY A 33 0.91 2.42 -9.95
N ALA A 34 1.23 1.13 -10.08
CA ALA A 34 1.98 0.40 -9.06
C ALA A 34 3.43 0.91 -8.98
N PRO A 35 4.06 0.94 -7.79
CA PRO A 35 5.47 1.30 -7.67
C PRO A 35 6.36 0.28 -8.40
N ILE A 36 7.40 0.79 -9.06
CA ILE A 36 8.39 -0.04 -9.77
C ILE A 36 9.70 -0.05 -8.97
N ALA A 37 10.15 -1.24 -8.58
CA ALA A 37 11.39 -1.46 -7.84
C ALA A 37 12.61 -0.89 -8.57
N GLY A 38 13.50 -0.24 -7.83
CA GLY A 38 14.79 0.20 -8.36
C GLY A 38 14.72 1.36 -9.36
N THR A 39 13.53 1.87 -9.66
CA THR A 39 13.34 3.07 -10.49
C THR A 39 12.78 4.22 -9.64
N THR A 40 12.81 5.42 -10.21
CA THR A 40 12.14 6.57 -9.60
C THR A 40 10.63 6.37 -9.58
N ASN A 41 10.03 6.74 -8.47
CA ASN A 41 8.59 6.84 -8.26
C ASN A 41 8.31 8.14 -7.50
N TYR A 42 7.17 8.76 -7.75
CA TYR A 42 6.72 9.95 -7.04
C TYR A 42 5.45 9.66 -6.27
N LEU A 43 5.30 10.32 -5.12
CA LEU A 43 4.12 10.19 -4.28
C LEU A 43 3.24 11.41 -4.38
N TRP A 44 1.96 11.14 -4.53
CA TRP A 44 0.92 12.14 -4.46
C TRP A 44 0.00 11.83 -3.27
N GLY A 45 -0.53 12.90 -2.71
CA GLY A 45 -1.52 12.89 -1.64
C GLY A 45 -2.71 13.78 -2.02
N ARG A 46 -3.86 13.51 -1.44
CA ARG A 46 -5.02 14.42 -1.47
C ARG A 46 -5.39 14.79 -0.05
N VAL A 47 -5.52 16.08 0.20
CA VAL A 47 -5.84 16.62 1.53
C VAL A 47 -7.03 17.56 1.43
N HIS A 48 -7.91 17.47 2.43
CA HIS A 48 -9.15 18.21 2.55
C HIS A 48 -9.09 19.12 3.78
N ASN A 49 -9.69 20.31 3.70
CA ASN A 49 -10.03 21.10 4.88
C ASN A 49 -11.55 21.18 5.02
N THR A 50 -12.13 20.32 5.84
CA THR A 50 -13.59 20.29 6.08
C THR A 50 -14.04 21.27 7.18
N GLY A 51 -13.08 22.02 7.75
CA GLY A 51 -13.33 23.01 8.79
C GLY A 51 -13.88 24.32 8.25
N ASN A 52 -13.96 25.31 9.14
CA ASN A 52 -14.53 26.64 8.85
C ASN A 52 -13.51 27.79 8.89
N SER A 53 -12.21 27.48 9.00
CA SER A 53 -11.12 28.45 8.80
C SER A 53 -10.07 27.91 7.83
N ALA A 54 -9.39 28.82 7.14
CA ALA A 54 -8.27 28.47 6.27
C ALA A 54 -7.11 27.87 7.09
N SER A 55 -6.37 26.95 6.46
CA SER A 55 -5.09 26.43 6.96
C SER A 55 -4.05 26.65 5.88
N ASN A 56 -3.13 27.59 6.09
CA ASN A 56 -2.08 27.93 5.13
C ASN A 56 -0.76 27.25 5.56
N GLY A 57 0.01 26.76 4.59
CA GLY A 57 1.22 26.00 4.86
C GLY A 57 0.95 24.61 5.43
N VAL A 58 -0.15 23.98 5.01
CA VAL A 58 -0.41 22.57 5.31
C VAL A 58 0.73 21.74 4.74
N ARG A 59 1.36 20.93 5.57
CA ARG A 59 2.44 20.00 5.22
C ARG A 59 1.88 18.58 5.21
N VAL A 60 2.09 17.85 4.13
CA VAL A 60 1.77 16.42 4.03
C VAL A 60 3.08 15.65 4.00
N ASP A 61 3.35 14.89 5.06
CA ASP A 61 4.54 14.05 5.18
C ASP A 61 4.24 12.63 4.67
N PHE A 62 5.09 12.11 3.79
CA PHE A 62 4.96 10.78 3.21
C PHE A 62 6.00 9.81 3.77
N TYR A 63 5.56 8.59 4.05
CA TYR A 63 6.40 7.53 4.60
C TYR A 63 6.19 6.22 3.83
N TRP A 64 7.21 5.38 3.79
CA TRP A 64 7.08 3.97 3.45
C TRP A 64 7.44 3.08 4.65
N ALA A 65 6.89 1.88 4.71
CA ALA A 65 7.23 0.88 5.70
C ALA A 65 7.17 -0.54 5.11
N ASP A 66 7.82 -1.47 5.81
CA ASP A 66 7.70 -2.89 5.53
C ASP A 66 6.23 -3.35 5.58
N PRO A 67 5.85 -4.37 4.79
CA PRO A 67 4.46 -4.81 4.68
C PRO A 67 3.90 -5.25 6.03
N SER A 68 3.01 -4.44 6.62
CA SER A 68 2.45 -4.71 7.96
C SER A 68 1.01 -4.23 8.07
N GLY A 69 0.21 -4.93 8.88
CA GLY A 69 -1.14 -4.47 9.20
C GLY A 69 -1.15 -3.22 10.08
N GLN A 70 -0.13 -3.04 10.93
CA GLN A 70 -0.03 -1.91 11.86
C GLN A 70 1.36 -1.29 11.81
N ILE A 71 1.42 0.02 11.64
CA ILE A 71 2.68 0.74 11.43
C ILE A 71 2.82 1.84 12.51
N ALA A 72 4.05 2.08 12.95
CA ALA A 72 4.38 3.17 13.85
C ALA A 72 5.62 3.91 13.32
N VAL A 73 5.83 5.16 13.76
CA VAL A 73 6.91 6.05 13.27
C VAL A 73 8.29 5.39 13.27
N GLY A 74 8.61 4.58 14.30
CA GLY A 74 9.93 3.91 14.39
C GLY A 74 10.14 2.74 13.43
N ALA A 75 9.09 2.31 12.73
CA ALA A 75 9.10 1.24 11.74
C ALA A 75 8.79 1.75 10.31
N ALA A 76 8.71 3.07 10.13
CA ALA A 76 8.49 3.72 8.85
C ALA A 76 9.67 4.65 8.52
N THR A 77 9.96 4.78 7.24
CA THR A 77 11.00 5.67 6.72
C THR A 77 10.33 6.85 6.01
N GLN A 78 10.66 8.07 6.41
CA GLN A 78 10.15 9.26 5.74
C GLN A 78 10.75 9.37 4.34
N ILE A 79 9.90 9.63 3.35
CA ILE A 79 10.30 9.89 1.96
C ILE A 79 10.54 11.38 1.77
N GLY A 80 9.55 12.19 2.12
CA GLY A 80 9.57 13.62 1.93
C GLY A 80 8.25 14.25 2.29
N SER A 81 8.08 15.51 1.92
CA SER A 81 6.88 16.28 2.24
C SER A 81 6.39 17.06 1.02
N ALA A 82 5.09 17.35 1.00
CA ALA A 82 4.46 18.27 0.08
C ALA A 82 3.67 19.34 0.84
N PHE A 83 3.30 20.43 0.18
CA PHE A 83 2.66 21.58 0.83
C PHE A 83 1.43 22.09 0.07
N ALA A 84 0.45 22.61 0.81
CA ALA A 84 -0.76 23.24 0.28
C ALA A 84 -1.26 24.39 1.16
N ASP A 85 -2.04 25.29 0.56
CA ASP A 85 -2.84 26.28 1.28
C ASP A 85 -4.32 25.91 1.08
N LEU A 86 -5.03 25.60 2.17
CA LEU A 86 -6.39 25.07 2.11
C LEU A 86 -7.41 26.04 2.72
N PRO A 87 -8.19 26.76 1.89
CA PRO A 87 -9.39 27.46 2.33
C PRO A 87 -10.41 26.52 2.99
N PRO A 88 -11.39 27.04 3.76
CA PRO A 88 -12.51 26.25 4.26
C PRO A 88 -13.24 25.51 3.14
N GLY A 89 -13.48 24.21 3.31
CA GLY A 89 -14.15 23.35 2.33
C GLY A 89 -13.29 22.97 1.12
N ALA A 90 -12.02 23.40 1.06
CA ALA A 90 -11.16 23.09 -0.07
C ALA A 90 -10.60 21.67 -0.02
N THR A 91 -10.28 21.14 -1.20
CA THR A 91 -9.54 19.89 -1.40
C THR A 91 -8.39 20.18 -2.36
N GLN A 92 -7.21 19.66 -2.08
CA GLN A 92 -6.05 19.83 -2.94
C GLN A 92 -5.22 18.56 -3.04
N GLU A 93 -4.75 18.27 -4.25
CA GLU A 93 -3.74 17.25 -4.50
C GLU A 93 -2.35 17.86 -4.34
N VAL A 94 -1.45 17.13 -3.70
CA VAL A 94 -0.10 17.55 -3.38
C VAL A 94 0.90 16.52 -3.87
N LEU A 95 2.02 17.00 -4.44
CA LEU A 95 3.08 16.17 -4.99
C LEU A 95 4.33 16.26 -4.11
N CYS A 96 4.81 15.11 -3.65
CA CYS A 96 6.13 14.98 -3.06
C CYS A 96 7.17 14.92 -4.19
N LEU A 97 7.97 15.98 -4.32
CA LEU A 97 9.03 16.07 -5.35
C LEU A 97 10.30 15.29 -5.00
N VAL A 98 10.38 14.74 -3.78
CA VAL A 98 11.49 13.86 -3.41
C VAL A 98 11.26 12.51 -4.09
N PRO A 99 12.15 12.08 -5.01
CA PRO A 99 12.00 10.80 -5.68
C PRO A 99 12.14 9.66 -4.68
N TRP A 100 11.22 8.71 -4.74
CA TRP A 100 11.28 7.48 -3.98
C TRP A 100 11.76 6.34 -4.89
N ILE A 101 12.81 5.63 -4.45
CA ILE A 101 13.35 4.46 -5.15
C ILE A 101 13.08 3.25 -4.26
N PRO A 102 11.96 2.54 -4.47
CA PRO A 102 11.59 1.39 -3.66
C PRO A 102 12.56 0.25 -3.87
N VAL A 103 12.87 -0.46 -2.78
CA VAL A 103 13.65 -1.69 -2.83
C VAL A 103 12.66 -2.80 -2.51
N ILE A 104 12.06 -3.40 -3.55
CA ILE A 104 11.13 -4.51 -3.35
C ILE A 104 11.94 -5.72 -2.87
N VAL A 105 12.08 -5.85 -1.56
CA VAL A 105 12.69 -7.02 -0.91
C VAL A 105 11.63 -8.12 -0.82
N ASN A 106 11.96 -9.34 -1.27
CA ASN A 106 11.13 -10.55 -1.16
C ASN A 106 9.71 -10.44 -1.75
N GLY A 107 9.59 -9.87 -2.96
CA GLY A 107 8.30 -9.71 -3.64
C GLY A 107 7.39 -8.65 -3.01
N GLY A 108 7.98 -7.77 -2.20
CA GLY A 108 7.36 -6.91 -1.21
C GLY A 108 6.26 -5.97 -1.71
N HIS A 109 5.13 -6.06 -1.01
CA HIS A 109 4.26 -4.93 -0.76
C HIS A 109 5.00 -3.87 0.07
N GLU A 110 4.98 -2.60 -0.32
CA GLU A 110 5.46 -1.50 0.52
C GLU A 110 4.26 -0.69 0.97
N CYS A 111 4.09 -0.57 2.29
CA CYS A 111 3.03 0.21 2.87
C CYS A 111 3.36 1.69 2.72
N LEU A 112 2.40 2.49 2.25
CA LEU A 112 2.53 3.94 2.16
C LEU A 112 1.66 4.61 3.20
N LEU A 113 2.18 5.69 3.77
CA LEU A 113 1.44 6.53 4.72
C LEU A 113 1.56 8.00 4.33
N ALA A 114 0.52 8.77 4.63
CA ALA A 114 0.53 10.21 4.54
C ALA A 114 0.00 10.81 5.84
N VAL A 115 0.62 11.90 6.29
CA VAL A 115 0.22 12.62 7.50
C VAL A 115 0.11 14.12 7.20
N ALA A 116 -1.08 14.69 7.41
CA ALA A 116 -1.30 16.12 7.28
C ALA A 116 -1.05 16.86 8.60
N HIS A 117 -0.25 17.92 8.53
CA HIS A 117 -0.04 18.90 9.59
C HIS A 117 -0.44 20.28 9.08
N GLY A 118 -1.12 21.09 9.89
CA GLY A 118 -1.38 22.47 9.50
C GLY A 118 -1.90 23.33 10.64
N PRO A 119 -1.73 24.66 10.54
CA PRO A 119 -2.16 25.59 11.57
C PRO A 119 -3.67 25.61 11.72
N GLY A 120 -4.12 25.74 12.97
CA GLY A 120 -5.54 25.90 13.30
C GLY A 120 -6.38 24.63 13.12
N ASP A 121 -5.76 23.47 12.87
CA ASP A 121 -6.45 22.20 12.88
C ASP A 121 -7.13 21.94 14.23
N ILE A 122 -8.33 21.36 14.20
CA ILE A 122 -9.14 21.11 15.39
C ILE A 122 -8.55 20.00 16.27
N ASN A 123 -7.81 19.06 15.69
CA ASN A 123 -7.24 17.89 16.37
C ASN A 123 -5.76 17.71 16.01
N PRO A 124 -4.89 18.70 16.28
CA PRO A 124 -3.54 18.71 15.74
C PRO A 124 -2.73 17.50 16.23
N LEU A 125 -2.06 16.83 15.30
CA LEU A 125 -1.08 15.80 15.63
C LEU A 125 0.21 16.42 16.18
N PRO A 126 0.95 15.72 17.04
CA PRO A 126 2.29 16.14 17.43
C PRO A 126 3.19 16.36 16.19
N ASP A 127 3.96 17.44 16.19
CA ASP A 127 4.91 17.74 15.13
C ASP A 127 6.28 18.11 15.74
N PRO A 128 7.34 17.27 15.58
CA PRO A 128 7.35 16.00 14.87
C PRO A 128 6.60 14.88 15.64
N LEU A 129 6.16 13.85 14.92
CA LEU A 129 5.56 12.66 15.54
C LEU A 129 6.59 11.93 16.43
N PRO A 130 6.26 11.60 17.69
CA PRO A 130 7.16 10.88 18.59
C PRO A 130 7.54 9.48 18.07
N ASN A 131 8.74 9.01 18.40
CA ASN A 131 9.08 7.62 18.14
C ASN A 131 8.10 6.67 18.84
N GLY A 132 7.62 5.67 18.10
CA GLY A 132 6.59 4.72 18.56
C GLY A 132 5.16 5.27 18.54
N TYR A 133 4.93 6.48 18.01
CA TYR A 133 3.60 6.96 17.71
C TYR A 133 2.95 6.05 16.64
N PRO A 134 1.79 5.44 16.92
CA PRO A 134 1.16 4.53 15.98
C PRO A 134 0.45 5.34 14.88
N PHE A 135 0.63 4.93 13.63
CA PHE A 135 -0.22 5.44 12.55
C PHE A 135 -1.58 4.74 12.68
N GLN A 136 -2.58 5.47 13.17
CA GLN A 136 -3.92 4.95 13.42
C GLN A 136 -4.95 5.77 12.64
N PRO A 137 -5.15 5.48 11.36
CA PRO A 137 -6.08 6.25 10.53
C PRO A 137 -7.52 6.22 11.08
N THR A 138 -7.90 5.12 11.74
CA THR A 138 -9.19 4.99 12.45
C THR A 138 -9.38 5.91 13.65
N LEU A 139 -8.31 6.53 14.16
CA LEU A 139 -8.35 7.49 15.28
C LEU A 139 -7.92 8.90 14.88
N HIS A 140 -7.27 9.06 13.73
CA HIS A 140 -6.65 10.29 13.28
C HIS A 140 -6.92 10.50 11.79
N GLU A 141 -7.91 11.34 11.48
CA GLU A 141 -8.34 11.61 10.10
C GLU A 141 -7.27 12.33 9.26
N GLN A 142 -6.25 12.90 9.91
CA GLN A 142 -5.09 13.48 9.23
C GLN A 142 -4.09 12.43 8.73
N ILE A 143 -4.23 11.17 9.15
CA ILE A 143 -3.36 10.06 8.76
C ILE A 143 -4.15 9.19 7.79
N ALA A 144 -3.54 8.86 6.66
CA ALA A 144 -4.06 7.79 5.80
C ALA A 144 -3.00 6.73 5.54
N GLN A 145 -3.47 5.51 5.27
CA GLN A 145 -2.63 4.38 4.94
C GLN A 145 -3.06 3.74 3.62
N ARG A 146 -2.08 3.35 2.83
CA ARG A 146 -2.24 2.59 1.59
C ARG A 146 -1.40 1.33 1.62
N ASN A 147 -2.08 0.21 1.85
CA ASN A 147 -1.51 -1.12 1.85
C ASN A 147 -2.02 -1.96 0.67
N VAL A 148 -1.82 -1.46 -0.55
CA VAL A 148 -2.33 -2.10 -1.77
C VAL A 148 -1.16 -2.49 -2.68
N THR A 149 -1.14 -3.75 -3.10
CA THR A 149 -0.17 -4.29 -4.07
C THR A 149 -0.88 -4.94 -5.24
N VAL A 150 -0.37 -4.69 -6.44
CA VAL A 150 -0.74 -5.44 -7.64
C VAL A 150 0.22 -6.62 -7.78
N VAL A 151 -0.31 -7.82 -7.96
CA VAL A 151 0.45 -9.05 -8.15
C VAL A 151 0.07 -9.68 -9.49
N LEU A 152 1.08 -10.07 -10.27
CA LEU A 152 0.86 -10.81 -11.51
C LEU A 152 0.52 -12.27 -11.20
N ALA A 153 -0.55 -12.76 -11.81
CA ALA A 153 -0.99 -14.14 -11.72
C ALA A 153 0.09 -15.07 -12.24
N ALA A 154 0.46 -16.04 -11.43
CA ALA A 154 1.46 -17.03 -11.77
C ALA A 154 1.04 -18.41 -11.29
N ARG A 155 1.23 -19.41 -12.17
CA ARG A 155 1.04 -20.83 -11.82
C ARG A 155 2.06 -21.32 -10.81
N ARG A 156 3.21 -20.65 -10.72
CA ARG A 156 4.19 -20.89 -9.66
C ARG A 156 3.84 -20.03 -8.45
N ALA A 157 3.92 -20.62 -7.26
CA ALA A 157 3.67 -19.90 -6.03
C ALA A 157 4.65 -18.72 -5.89
N GLN A 158 4.09 -17.53 -5.68
CA GLN A 158 4.81 -16.34 -5.27
C GLN A 158 4.80 -16.28 -3.75
N LEU A 159 5.95 -15.94 -3.17
CA LEU A 159 6.13 -15.80 -1.73
C LEU A 159 6.18 -14.31 -1.39
N LEU A 160 5.25 -13.85 -0.57
CA LEU A 160 5.10 -12.45 -0.17
C LEU A 160 5.30 -12.34 1.34
N ALA A 161 6.28 -11.55 1.79
CA ALA A 161 6.58 -11.38 3.20
C ALA A 161 5.61 -10.38 3.86
N ILE A 162 5.26 -10.64 5.11
CA ILE A 162 4.41 -9.79 5.96
C ILE A 162 5.07 -9.70 7.33
N THR A 163 5.30 -8.48 7.78
CA THR A 163 5.90 -8.17 9.08
C THR A 163 4.81 -7.92 10.11
N VAL A 164 4.87 -8.65 11.22
CA VAL A 164 4.06 -8.38 12.42
C VAL A 164 4.98 -7.92 13.54
N ALA A 165 4.89 -6.64 13.88
CA ALA A 165 5.68 -6.03 14.94
C ALA A 165 4.88 -5.84 16.23
N ALA A 166 5.54 -6.06 17.37
CA ALA A 166 5.05 -5.69 18.69
C ALA A 166 5.75 -4.41 19.16
N LEU A 167 4.98 -3.51 19.78
CA LEU A 167 5.53 -2.29 20.36
C LEU A 167 6.53 -2.61 21.49
N PRO A 168 7.46 -1.69 21.83
CA PRO A 168 8.48 -1.95 22.84
C PRO A 168 7.94 -2.31 24.24
N ARG A 169 6.72 -1.87 24.56
CA ARG A 169 6.15 -1.95 25.91
C ARG A 169 5.33 -3.21 26.19
N ALA A 170 4.85 -3.90 25.16
CA ALA A 170 3.99 -5.07 25.32
C ALA A 170 4.23 -6.09 24.19
N GLY A 171 4.19 -7.38 24.54
CA GLY A 171 4.09 -8.43 23.55
C GLY A 171 2.73 -8.37 22.85
N LYS A 172 2.62 -9.04 21.71
CA LYS A 172 1.44 -8.99 20.86
C LYS A 172 1.05 -10.39 20.45
N LYS A 173 -0.23 -10.73 20.59
CA LYS A 173 -0.81 -11.96 20.05
C LYS A 173 -1.83 -11.57 19.00
N VAL A 174 -1.65 -12.04 17.77
CA VAL A 174 -2.57 -11.77 16.65
C VAL A 174 -2.90 -13.04 15.90
N GLU A 175 -3.97 -12.98 15.13
CA GLU A 175 -4.28 -13.92 14.07
C GLU A 175 -4.25 -13.19 12.73
N LEU A 176 -3.43 -13.69 11.81
CA LEU A 176 -3.50 -13.35 10.40
C LEU A 176 -4.54 -14.23 9.74
N GLN A 177 -5.43 -13.67 8.93
CA GLN A 177 -6.48 -14.41 8.21
C GLN A 177 -6.54 -13.99 6.75
N LEU A 178 -6.74 -14.95 5.86
CA LEU A 178 -7.03 -14.70 4.45
C LEU A 178 -8.52 -14.38 4.24
N ASP A 179 -8.77 -13.35 3.45
CA ASP A 179 -10.10 -12.96 2.99
C ASP A 179 -10.09 -12.79 1.47
N TYR A 180 -11.09 -13.37 0.79
CA TYR A 180 -11.11 -13.50 -0.66
C TYR A 180 -12.30 -12.77 -1.28
N GLY A 181 -12.05 -12.16 -2.44
CA GLY A 181 -13.08 -11.51 -3.24
C GLY A 181 -13.50 -10.14 -2.70
N GLY A 182 -14.65 -9.68 -3.21
CA GLY A 182 -15.11 -8.31 -3.05
C GLY A 182 -14.70 -7.41 -4.22
N GLU A 183 -15.11 -6.15 -4.14
CA GLU A 183 -14.85 -5.14 -5.16
C GLU A 183 -14.02 -4.01 -4.57
N LEU A 184 -13.19 -3.39 -5.41
CA LEU A 184 -12.47 -2.17 -5.06
C LEU A 184 -13.17 -0.94 -5.65
N PRO A 185 -13.18 0.19 -4.93
CA PRO A 185 -13.68 1.45 -5.47
C PRO A 185 -12.95 1.82 -6.77
N ALA A 186 -13.68 2.35 -7.76
CA ALA A 186 -13.09 2.75 -9.05
C ALA A 186 -11.94 3.75 -8.89
N ARG A 187 -12.04 4.66 -7.90
CA ARG A 187 -10.94 5.58 -7.56
C ARG A 187 -9.68 4.84 -7.16
N LEU A 188 -9.79 3.81 -6.32
CA LEU A 188 -8.64 3.03 -5.90
C LEU A 188 -8.02 2.27 -7.08
N LEU A 189 -8.86 1.64 -7.93
CA LEU A 189 -8.38 0.98 -9.13
C LEU A 189 -7.63 1.94 -10.07
N ALA A 190 -8.11 3.17 -10.24
CA ALA A 190 -7.43 4.18 -11.04
C ALA A 190 -6.02 4.53 -10.50
N THR A 191 -5.84 4.54 -9.17
CA THR A 191 -4.52 4.83 -8.57
C THR A 191 -3.47 3.73 -8.78
N VAL A 192 -3.87 2.55 -9.27
CA VAL A 192 -2.97 1.44 -9.62
C VAL A 192 -2.96 1.13 -11.13
N GLY A 193 -3.55 2.01 -11.95
CA GLY A 193 -3.61 1.82 -13.41
C GLY A 193 -4.66 0.79 -13.87
N LEU A 194 -5.67 0.51 -13.04
CA LEU A 194 -6.69 -0.53 -13.28
C LEU A 194 -8.11 0.04 -13.45
N ASP A 195 -8.26 1.30 -13.88
CA ASP A 195 -9.54 2.05 -13.96
C ASP A 195 -10.66 1.35 -14.76
N ARG A 196 -10.31 0.41 -15.65
CA ARG A 196 -11.25 -0.35 -16.50
C ARG A 196 -11.39 -1.82 -16.13
N TRP A 197 -10.76 -2.23 -15.03
CA TRP A 197 -10.76 -3.62 -14.61
C TRP A 197 -11.99 -3.95 -13.77
N GLN A 198 -12.44 -5.20 -13.85
CA GLN A 198 -13.61 -5.69 -13.14
C GLN A 198 -13.24 -6.86 -12.22
N PRO A 199 -13.95 -7.07 -11.11
CA PRO A 199 -13.73 -8.25 -10.28
C PRO A 199 -14.01 -9.52 -11.07
N ALA A 200 -13.13 -10.52 -10.94
CA ALA A 200 -13.30 -11.82 -11.55
C ALA A 200 -14.48 -12.57 -10.92
N LYS A 201 -15.37 -13.12 -11.76
CA LYS A 201 -16.54 -13.88 -11.27
C LYS A 201 -16.17 -15.23 -10.69
N GLU A 202 -15.14 -15.86 -11.24
CA GLU A 202 -14.56 -17.11 -10.75
C GLU A 202 -13.13 -16.84 -10.29
N ILE A 203 -12.89 -16.98 -8.98
CA ILE A 203 -11.58 -16.80 -8.38
C ILE A 203 -10.86 -18.15 -8.42
N ARG A 204 -9.84 -18.28 -9.28
CA ARG A 204 -8.90 -19.42 -9.27
C ARG A 204 -7.62 -19.03 -8.56
N LEU A 205 -7.77 -18.73 -7.28
CA LEU A 205 -6.69 -18.28 -6.40
C LEU A 205 -6.51 -19.30 -5.29
N GLU A 206 -5.26 -19.74 -5.11
CA GLU A 206 -4.85 -20.54 -3.96
C GLU A 206 -3.85 -19.73 -3.15
N ALA A 207 -4.17 -19.53 -1.88
CA ALA A 207 -3.33 -18.77 -0.98
C ALA A 207 -3.30 -19.37 0.42
N GLY A 208 -2.18 -19.20 1.11
CA GLY A 208 -2.06 -19.61 2.51
C GLY A 208 -0.85 -18.99 3.20
N LEU A 209 -0.89 -19.01 4.52
CA LEU A 209 0.04 -18.35 5.42
C LEU A 209 0.98 -19.36 6.05
N ALA A 210 2.24 -18.97 6.25
CA ALA A 210 3.26 -19.77 6.92
C ALA A 210 4.21 -18.91 7.76
N ARG A 211 4.84 -19.52 8.77
CA ARG A 211 5.89 -18.88 9.60
C ARG A 211 7.27 -18.93 8.97
N THR A 212 7.48 -19.89 8.06
CA THR A 212 8.73 -20.09 7.35
C THR A 212 8.45 -20.04 5.85
N PRO A 213 9.42 -19.55 5.05
CA PRO A 213 9.25 -19.46 3.62
C PRO A 213 9.22 -20.88 3.02
N HIS A 214 8.15 -21.22 2.30
CA HIS A 214 8.06 -22.49 1.58
C HIS A 214 7.62 -22.24 0.14
N CYS A 215 8.49 -22.54 -0.82
CA CYS A 215 8.19 -22.37 -2.25
C CYS A 215 7.77 -23.67 -2.95
N ASN A 216 7.78 -24.82 -2.24
CA ASN A 216 7.70 -26.15 -2.85
C ASN A 216 6.50 -26.97 -2.33
N GLY A 217 5.44 -27.07 -3.13
CA GLY A 217 4.53 -28.23 -3.23
C GLY A 217 3.60 -28.59 -2.06
N ASP A 218 3.91 -28.25 -0.82
CA ASP A 218 3.17 -28.67 0.37
C ASP A 218 1.96 -27.74 0.64
N GLY A 219 0.98 -27.76 -0.26
CA GLY A 219 -0.28 -27.02 -0.12
C GLY A 219 -0.11 -25.49 -0.02
N PRO A 220 -1.23 -24.74 0.01
CA PRO A 220 -1.16 -23.28 0.05
C PRO A 220 -0.63 -22.72 1.39
N GLY A 221 -0.59 -23.50 2.47
CA GLY A 221 -0.36 -23.02 3.84
C GLY A 221 -1.66 -22.91 4.63
N GLU A 222 -1.63 -22.24 5.78
CA GLU A 222 -2.80 -22.09 6.66
C GLU A 222 -3.68 -20.90 6.22
N GLN A 223 -5.02 -21.03 6.27
CA GLN A 223 -5.91 -19.88 6.02
C GLN A 223 -5.90 -18.85 7.15
N LYS A 224 -5.50 -19.30 8.35
CA LYS A 224 -5.38 -18.51 9.57
C LYS A 224 -4.07 -18.86 10.24
N LEU A 225 -3.29 -17.87 10.65
CA LEU A 225 -2.01 -18.08 11.32
C LEU A 225 -1.95 -17.23 12.59
N THR A 226 -1.94 -17.89 13.75
CA THR A 226 -1.75 -17.20 15.04
C THR A 226 -0.27 -16.88 15.25
N LEU A 227 0.08 -15.64 15.60
CA LEU A 227 1.44 -15.23 15.92
C LEU A 227 1.51 -14.67 17.33
N GLU A 228 2.54 -15.05 18.08
CA GLU A 228 2.89 -14.45 19.36
C GLU A 228 4.25 -13.76 19.20
N VAL A 229 4.20 -12.42 19.17
CA VAL A 229 5.36 -11.57 18.93
C VAL A 229 5.83 -11.02 20.29
N PRO A 230 7.06 -11.35 20.73
CA PRO A 230 7.61 -10.79 21.96
C PRO A 230 7.71 -9.26 21.87
N ARG A 231 7.62 -8.58 23.02
CA ARG A 231 7.71 -7.10 23.10
C ARG A 231 8.96 -6.58 22.37
N GLY A 232 8.78 -5.52 21.59
CA GLY A 232 9.88 -4.88 20.85
C GLY A 232 10.54 -5.74 19.78
N GLN A 233 9.91 -6.86 19.38
CA GLN A 233 10.36 -7.69 18.27
C GLN A 233 9.39 -7.60 17.10
N ALA A 234 9.86 -8.05 15.94
CA ALA A 234 9.04 -8.29 14.76
C ALA A 234 9.25 -9.72 14.27
N LEU A 235 8.17 -10.35 13.81
CA LEU A 235 8.20 -11.66 13.18
C LEU A 235 7.72 -11.52 11.73
N ALA A 236 8.35 -12.28 10.84
CA ALA A 236 7.86 -12.46 9.48
C ALA A 236 6.83 -13.59 9.43
N ALA A 237 5.76 -13.35 8.70
CA ALA A 237 4.88 -14.34 8.13
C ALA A 237 5.01 -14.28 6.61
N TYR A 238 4.64 -15.38 5.96
CA TYR A 238 4.77 -15.51 4.52
C TYR A 238 3.43 -15.91 3.92
N LEU A 239 2.98 -15.14 2.95
CA LEU A 239 1.86 -15.46 2.09
C LEU A 239 2.37 -16.18 0.86
N ASN A 240 1.97 -17.44 0.71
CA ASN A 240 2.12 -18.17 -0.54
C ASN A 240 0.89 -17.90 -1.40
N LEU A 241 1.10 -17.42 -2.61
CA LEU A 241 0.04 -17.05 -3.54
C LEU A 241 0.25 -17.74 -4.88
N ARG A 242 -0.76 -18.46 -5.36
CA ARG A 242 -0.81 -19.02 -6.72
C ARG A 242 -2.14 -18.64 -7.36
N ALA A 243 -2.08 -18.19 -8.59
CA ALA A 243 -3.27 -17.92 -9.39
C ALA A 243 -3.17 -18.62 -10.74
N ASP A 244 -4.26 -19.24 -11.18
CA ASP A 244 -4.40 -19.57 -12.60
C ASP A 244 -4.59 -18.30 -13.43
N ALA A 245 -4.51 -18.45 -14.75
CA ALA A 245 -4.79 -17.36 -15.67
C ALA A 245 -6.17 -16.76 -15.39
N LEU A 246 -6.22 -15.43 -15.28
CA LEU A 246 -7.46 -14.68 -15.10
C LEU A 246 -7.96 -14.19 -16.47
N PRO A 247 -9.27 -14.00 -16.65
CA PRO A 247 -9.78 -13.38 -17.86
C PRO A 247 -9.22 -11.96 -18.05
N ALA A 248 -9.05 -11.56 -19.31
CA ALA A 248 -8.56 -10.23 -19.66
C ALA A 248 -9.33 -9.11 -18.94
N ARG A 249 -8.59 -8.14 -18.38
CA ARG A 249 -9.11 -7.01 -17.60
C ARG A 249 -9.99 -7.40 -16.41
N GLN A 250 -9.74 -8.57 -15.84
CA GLN A 250 -10.34 -8.97 -14.57
C GLN A 250 -9.29 -9.13 -13.48
N TYR A 251 -9.65 -8.75 -12.26
CA TYR A 251 -8.80 -8.93 -11.09
C TYR A 251 -9.43 -9.87 -10.08
N ALA A 252 -8.61 -10.67 -9.40
CA ALA A 252 -9.00 -11.35 -8.18
C ALA A 252 -8.48 -10.56 -6.98
N LEU A 253 -9.22 -10.59 -5.88
CA LEU A 253 -8.89 -9.84 -4.68
C LEU A 253 -8.58 -10.80 -3.53
N LEU A 254 -7.46 -10.56 -2.86
CA LEU A 254 -7.05 -11.26 -1.65
C LEU A 254 -6.61 -10.24 -0.62
N ARG A 255 -7.02 -10.44 0.63
CA ARG A 255 -6.54 -9.67 1.76
C ARG A 255 -5.93 -10.56 2.80
N VAL A 256 -4.89 -10.04 3.45
CA VAL A 256 -4.40 -10.58 4.71
C VAL A 256 -4.85 -9.62 5.80
N LEU A 257 -5.77 -10.07 6.63
CA LEU A 257 -6.29 -9.33 7.77
C LEU A 257 -5.48 -9.66 9.01
N GLU A 258 -5.02 -8.65 9.73
CA GLU A 258 -4.44 -8.82 11.05
C GLU A 258 -5.52 -8.54 12.09
N THR A 259 -5.81 -9.54 12.92
CA THR A 259 -6.83 -9.44 13.97
C THR A 259 -6.25 -9.68 15.35
N GLN A 260 -6.81 -8.98 16.33
CA GLN A 260 -6.49 -9.17 17.75
C GLN A 260 -7.79 -9.20 18.53
N ASP A 261 -7.99 -10.25 19.33
CA ASP A 261 -9.21 -10.45 20.13
C ASP A 261 -10.51 -10.32 19.31
N GLY A 262 -10.49 -10.80 18.05
CA GLY A 262 -11.61 -10.76 17.12
C GLY A 262 -11.84 -9.41 16.43
N LYS A 263 -11.03 -8.39 16.71
CA LYS A 263 -11.08 -7.08 16.04
C LYS A 263 -10.05 -6.98 14.95
N VAL A 264 -10.43 -6.44 13.79
CA VAL A 264 -9.50 -6.13 12.71
C VAL A 264 -8.65 -4.94 13.13
N MET A 265 -7.34 -5.16 13.17
CA MET A 265 -6.35 -4.16 13.54
C MET A 265 -5.65 -3.54 12.34
N GLY A 266 -5.76 -4.18 11.16
CA GLY A 266 -5.18 -3.73 9.90
C GLY A 266 -5.10 -4.84 8.88
N GLY A 267 -4.49 -4.56 7.73
CA GLY A 267 -4.35 -5.57 6.68
C GLY A 267 -3.54 -5.10 5.49
N ILE A 268 -3.42 -6.01 4.52
CA ILE A 268 -2.78 -5.77 3.23
C ILE A 268 -3.71 -6.31 2.15
N THR A 269 -3.89 -5.53 1.10
CA THR A 269 -4.74 -5.85 -0.05
C THR A 269 -3.87 -6.20 -1.26
N TYR A 270 -4.08 -7.40 -1.80
CA TYR A 270 -3.43 -7.91 -3.00
C TYR A 270 -4.45 -7.96 -4.14
N ILE A 271 -4.17 -7.21 -5.20
CA ILE A 271 -4.93 -7.20 -6.45
C ILE A 271 -4.19 -8.11 -7.42
N VAL A 272 -4.76 -9.28 -7.68
CA VAL A 272 -4.17 -10.27 -8.57
C VAL A 272 -4.71 -10.06 -9.99
N ILE A 273 -3.81 -9.88 -10.95
CA ILE A 273 -4.16 -9.64 -12.36
C ILE A 273 -3.39 -10.58 -13.27
N ASP A 274 -3.90 -10.82 -14.47
CA ASP A 274 -3.14 -11.47 -15.54
C ASP A 274 -2.86 -10.42 -16.62
N LEU A 275 -1.61 -10.32 -17.09
CA LEU A 275 -1.27 -9.43 -18.21
C LEU A 275 -1.57 -10.18 -19.49
N ASP A 276 -2.38 -9.60 -20.37
CA ASP A 276 -2.65 -10.19 -21.69
C ASP A 276 -1.31 -10.46 -22.40
N ASN A 277 -1.12 -11.66 -22.97
CA ASN A 277 0.11 -12.08 -23.67
C ASN A 277 0.67 -11.06 -24.69
N LYS A 278 -0.16 -10.13 -25.19
CA LYS A 278 0.25 -9.07 -26.13
C LYS A 278 1.04 -7.93 -25.48
N GLU A 279 0.86 -7.66 -24.19
CA GLU A 279 1.64 -6.64 -23.47
C GLU A 279 3.02 -7.18 -23.07
N GLN A 280 3.12 -8.47 -22.75
CA GLN A 280 4.40 -9.16 -22.50
C GLN A 280 5.31 -9.20 -23.74
N GLU A 281 4.74 -9.33 -24.95
CA GLU A 281 5.49 -9.26 -26.22
C GLU A 281 6.05 -7.86 -26.50
N HIS A 282 5.38 -6.80 -26.00
CA HIS A 282 5.81 -5.42 -26.23
C HIS A 282 6.99 -5.01 -25.33
N GLU A 283 7.08 -5.56 -24.12
CA GLU A 283 8.24 -5.39 -23.22
C GLU A 283 9.46 -6.19 -23.71
N GLN A 284 9.28 -7.43 -24.17
CA GLN A 284 10.39 -8.23 -24.71
C GLN A 284 10.87 -7.74 -26.10
N GLY A 285 9.99 -7.13 -26.89
CA GLY A 285 10.33 -6.55 -28.19
C GLY A 285 11.18 -5.28 -28.11
N GLN A 286 11.17 -4.57 -26.97
CA GLN A 286 12.01 -3.38 -26.77
C GLN A 286 13.44 -3.71 -26.31
N GLU A 287 13.68 -4.87 -25.70
CA GLU A 287 15.05 -5.32 -25.34
C GLU A 287 15.83 -5.91 -26.52
N GLN A 288 15.18 -6.27 -27.64
CA GLN A 288 15.84 -6.97 -28.76
C GLN A 288 16.26 -6.10 -29.96
N HIS A 289 16.02 -4.79 -29.94
CA HIS A 289 16.48 -3.89 -31.01
C HIS A 289 17.34 -2.73 -30.48
N SER A 290 18.57 -3.05 -30.09
CA SER A 290 19.71 -2.15 -30.29
C SER A 290 20.42 -2.54 -31.58
N PRO A 291 20.45 -1.69 -32.63
CA PRO A 291 21.27 -1.95 -33.80
C PRO A 291 22.74 -1.73 -33.44
N GLU A 292 23.56 -2.75 -33.67
CA GLU A 292 25.02 -2.66 -33.68
C GLU A 292 25.47 -1.53 -34.64
N GLU A 293 26.20 -0.55 -34.10
CA GLU A 293 26.97 0.41 -34.89
C GLU A 293 28.01 -0.32 -35.74
N GLN A 294 27.88 -0.24 -37.07
CA GLN A 294 28.94 -0.63 -37.99
C GLN A 294 29.99 0.48 -38.07
N PRO A 295 31.29 0.19 -37.88
CA PRO A 295 32.34 1.17 -38.06
C PRO A 295 32.65 1.36 -39.56
N SER A 296 32.78 2.61 -39.98
CA SER A 296 33.47 3.03 -41.20
C SER A 296 34.85 3.59 -40.87
#